data_AF-R9X953-F1
#
_entry.id   AF-R9X953-F1
#
_cell.length_a   1.000
_cell.length_b   1.000
_cell.length_c   1.000
_cell.angle_alpha   90.00
_cell.angle_beta   90.00
_cell.angle_gamma   90.00
#
_symmetry.space_group_name_H-M   'P 1'
#
loop_
_entity.id
_entity.type
_entity.pdbx_description
1 polymer ?
#
loop_
_entity_poly.entity_id
_entity_poly.type
_entity_poly.pdbx_seq_one_letter_code
_entity_poly.pdbx_strand_id
1 'polypeptide(L)'
;MMNGTYVAAASSIGHHRMIRSLLYASRRCSSSVGARFRSREELQAYLARPAWRPEDFLPSAEDIARQLPSEEEVRKLLKLSGLPETDLQEVRRRLATQLSFVSQLQTVEVDDSVDPQYAKAMKRHPAAVGYEELVRRAEADTKDESLGEKSGSWDSTATATLKKDGYFVLREGLLQKR
;
A
#
# COMPACT_ATOMS: atom_id res chain seq x y z
N MET A 1 -72.95 -10.96 -45.89
CA MET A 1 -71.91 -12.02 -45.95
C MET A 1 -70.95 -11.75 -44.80
N MET A 2 -71.20 -12.24 -43.59
CA MET A 2 -70.83 -13.56 -43.02
C MET A 2 -69.32 -13.87 -42.95
N ASN A 3 -68.86 -13.94 -41.69
CA ASN A 3 -67.98 -14.92 -41.03
C ASN A 3 -66.44 -14.76 -41.05
N GLY A 4 -65.87 -14.95 -39.83
CA GLY A 4 -64.50 -15.40 -39.56
C GLY A 4 -63.90 -14.81 -38.26
N THR A 5 -64.29 -15.26 -37.06
CA THR A 5 -63.62 -16.27 -36.17
C THR A 5 -62.27 -15.89 -35.53
N TYR A 6 -62.18 -16.19 -34.23
CA TYR A 6 -61.10 -15.98 -33.25
C TYR A 6 -59.77 -16.72 -33.54
N VAL A 7 -58.65 -16.25 -32.95
CA VAL A 7 -57.79 -16.90 -31.90
C VAL A 7 -56.35 -16.34 -31.89
N ALA A 8 -55.77 -16.28 -30.69
CA ALA A 8 -54.51 -15.70 -30.24
C ALA A 8 -53.19 -16.31 -30.79
N ALA A 9 -52.10 -15.52 -30.72
CA ALA A 9 -50.75 -16.01 -30.39
C ALA A 9 -49.86 -14.87 -29.84
N ALA A 10 -49.09 -15.22 -28.82
CA ALA A 10 -48.22 -14.36 -28.03
C ALA A 10 -46.93 -13.94 -28.76
N SER A 11 -46.38 -12.78 -28.40
CA SER A 11 -45.07 -12.65 -27.72
C SER A 11 -44.54 -11.22 -27.87
N SER A 12 -44.86 -10.38 -26.88
CA SER A 12 -44.17 -9.11 -26.66
C SER A 12 -42.82 -9.42 -25.99
N ILE A 13 -41.76 -9.51 -26.79
CA ILE A 13 -40.39 -9.47 -26.26
C ILE A 13 -40.05 -7.99 -26.10
N GLY A 14 -40.57 -7.40 -25.02
CA GLY A 14 -40.13 -6.12 -24.53
C GLY A 14 -38.73 -6.26 -23.96
N HIS A 15 -37.75 -5.66 -24.63
CA HIS A 15 -36.40 -5.47 -24.08
C HIS A 15 -36.47 -4.55 -22.85
N HIS A 16 -36.79 -5.11 -21.69
CA HIS A 16 -36.50 -4.49 -20.41
C HIS A 16 -35.00 -4.58 -20.15
N ARG A 17 -34.24 -3.60 -20.64
CA ARG A 17 -32.95 -3.26 -20.04
C ARG A 17 -33.23 -2.76 -18.62
N MET A 18 -33.21 -3.67 -17.64
CA MET A 18 -32.98 -3.25 -16.26
C MET A 18 -31.57 -2.67 -16.21
N ILE A 19 -31.45 -1.34 -16.26
CA ILE A 19 -30.28 -0.65 -15.74
C ILE A 19 -30.34 -0.86 -14.23
N ARG A 20 -29.73 -1.96 -13.75
CA ARG A 20 -29.35 -2.08 -12.35
C ARG A 20 -28.33 -0.99 -12.09
N SER A 21 -28.79 0.18 -11.66
CA SER A 21 -27.92 1.17 -11.03
C SER A 21 -27.45 0.57 -9.71
N LEU A 22 -26.35 -0.16 -9.76
CA LEU A 22 -25.53 -0.38 -8.58
C LEU A 22 -25.05 1.02 -8.18
N LEU A 23 -25.71 1.58 -7.16
CA LEU A 23 -25.20 2.73 -6.43
C LEU A 23 -23.84 2.31 -5.88
N TYR A 24 -22.79 2.64 -6.62
CA TYR A 24 -21.42 2.63 -6.13
C TYR A 24 -21.39 3.58 -4.93
N ALA A 25 -21.39 3.00 -3.73
CA ALA A 25 -21.11 3.74 -2.53
C ALA A 25 -19.62 4.08 -2.57
N SER A 26 -19.26 5.22 -3.19
CA SER A 26 -17.92 5.76 -3.09
C SER A 26 -17.63 6.03 -1.62
N ARG A 27 -16.84 5.14 -1.01
CA ARG A 27 -16.45 5.27 0.39
C ARG A 27 -15.40 6.36 0.49
N ARG A 28 -15.86 7.60 0.56
CA ARG A 28 -15.04 8.70 1.06
C ARG A 28 -14.62 8.33 2.48
N CYS A 29 -13.31 8.24 2.73
CA CYS A 29 -12.76 8.25 4.08
C CYS A 29 -13.12 9.59 4.74
N SER A 30 -14.33 9.64 5.28
CA SER A 30 -14.82 10.72 6.12
C SER A 30 -14.94 10.15 7.52
N SER A 31 -14.05 10.56 8.40
CA SER A 31 -14.31 10.40 9.82
C SER A 31 -15.50 11.30 10.14
N SER A 32 -16.59 10.73 10.64
CA SER A 32 -17.72 11.48 11.16
C SER A 32 -17.85 11.19 12.65
N VAL A 33 -17.91 12.25 13.44
CA VAL A 33 -18.28 12.14 14.85
C VAL A 33 -19.81 12.17 14.90
N GLY A 34 -20.40 11.07 15.33
CA GLY A 34 -21.85 10.97 15.52
C GLY A 34 -22.36 11.84 16.67
N ALA A 35 -23.69 11.93 16.80
CA ALA A 35 -24.29 12.59 17.95
C ALA A 35 -23.94 11.87 19.27
N ARG A 36 -23.90 12.62 20.37
CA ARG A 36 -23.69 12.07 21.71
C ARG A 36 -24.84 11.12 22.08
N PHE A 37 -24.49 9.93 22.59
CA PHE A 37 -25.47 8.98 23.15
C PHE A 37 -26.21 9.58 24.36
N ARG A 38 -27.53 9.38 24.38
CA ARG A 38 -28.45 9.90 25.40
C ARG A 38 -28.69 8.92 26.54
N SER A 39 -28.51 7.61 26.31
CA SER A 39 -28.70 6.58 27.34
C SER A 39 -27.81 5.35 27.13
N ARG A 40 -27.77 4.46 28.14
CA ARG A 40 -27.00 3.21 28.09
C ARG A 40 -27.59 2.21 27.09
N GLU A 41 -28.91 2.23 26.93
CA GLU A 41 -29.65 1.40 25.99
C GLU A 41 -29.32 1.78 24.53
N GLU A 42 -29.14 3.08 24.25
CA GLU A 42 -28.72 3.56 22.94
C GLU A 42 -27.30 3.08 22.58
N LEU A 43 -26.39 3.07 23.56
CA LEU A 43 -25.04 2.53 23.39
C LEU A 43 -25.07 1.01 23.12
N GLN A 44 -25.87 0.25 23.88
CA GLN A 44 -26.00 -1.20 23.66
C GLN A 44 -26.60 -1.51 22.30
N ALA A 45 -27.62 -0.76 21.88
CA ALA A 45 -28.21 -0.90 20.56
C ALA A 45 -27.21 -0.54 19.45
N TYR A 46 -26.32 0.45 19.67
CA TYR A 46 -25.25 0.79 18.73
C TYR A 46 -24.22 -0.33 18.60
N LEU A 47 -23.76 -0.90 19.71
CA LEU A 47 -22.80 -2.02 19.73
C LEU A 47 -23.38 -3.32 19.16
N ALA A 48 -24.69 -3.52 19.27
CA ALA A 48 -25.38 -4.68 18.72
C ALA A 48 -25.62 -4.60 17.20
N ARG A 49 -25.30 -3.46 16.56
CA ARG A 49 -25.45 -3.33 15.11
C ARG A 49 -24.52 -4.32 14.41
N PRO A 50 -24.98 -4.99 13.33
CA PRO A 50 -24.11 -5.79 12.50
C PRO A 50 -23.07 -4.87 11.86
N ALA A 51 -21.86 -4.91 12.40
CA ALA A 51 -20.70 -4.25 11.87
C ALA A 51 -19.71 -5.32 11.42
N TRP A 52 -18.96 -5.02 10.36
CA TRP A 52 -17.84 -5.85 9.97
C TRP A 52 -16.84 -5.95 11.11
N ARG A 53 -16.46 -7.18 11.44
CA ARG A 53 -15.43 -7.41 12.44
C ARG A 53 -14.06 -7.35 11.77
N PRO A 54 -12.99 -6.95 12.47
CA PRO A 54 -11.65 -6.96 11.90
C PRO A 54 -11.23 -8.33 11.35
N GLU A 55 -11.74 -9.42 11.95
CA GLU A 55 -11.43 -10.79 11.52
C GLU A 55 -12.01 -11.13 10.15
N ASP A 56 -13.09 -10.44 9.72
CA ASP A 56 -13.69 -10.60 8.40
C ASP A 56 -12.74 -10.10 7.28
N PHE A 57 -11.69 -9.36 7.64
CA PHE A 57 -10.64 -8.87 6.74
C PHE A 57 -9.34 -9.66 6.87
N LEU A 58 -9.29 -10.78 7.60
CA LEU A 58 -8.10 -11.62 7.62
C LEU A 58 -8.08 -12.53 6.37
N PRO A 59 -6.91 -12.70 5.72
CA PRO A 59 -6.81 -13.54 4.53
C PRO A 59 -7.15 -15.00 4.85
N SER A 60 -7.92 -15.64 3.97
CA SER A 60 -8.24 -17.06 4.10
C SER A 60 -7.05 -17.93 3.69
N ALA A 61 -7.10 -19.23 4.04
CA ALA A 61 -6.08 -20.19 3.61
C ALA A 61 -5.98 -20.28 2.07
N GLU A 62 -7.09 -20.11 1.37
CA GLU A 62 -7.13 -20.08 -0.10
C GLU A 62 -6.41 -18.85 -0.66
N ASP A 63 -6.58 -17.68 -0.04
CA ASP A 63 -5.92 -16.44 -0.45
C ASP A 63 -4.40 -16.54 -0.26
N ILE A 64 -3.96 -17.14 0.84
CA ILE A 64 -2.53 -17.40 1.11
C ILE A 64 -1.95 -18.35 0.06
N ALA A 65 -2.68 -19.43 -0.30
CA ALA A 65 -2.22 -20.38 -1.30
C ALA A 65 -2.06 -19.74 -2.69
N ARG A 66 -2.95 -18.81 -3.07
CA ARG A 66 -2.88 -18.07 -4.34
C ARG A 66 -1.69 -17.12 -4.42
N GLN A 67 -1.24 -16.60 -3.29
CA GLN A 67 -0.14 -15.63 -3.19
C GLN A 67 1.21 -16.29 -2.86
N LEU A 68 1.32 -17.61 -2.96
CA LEU A 68 2.54 -18.34 -2.62
C LEU A 68 3.64 -18.07 -3.67
N PRO A 69 4.73 -17.36 -3.33
CA PRO A 69 5.78 -17.06 -4.29
C PRO A 69 6.58 -18.30 -4.65
N SER A 70 7.21 -18.28 -5.83
CA SER A 70 8.17 -19.31 -6.22
C SER A 70 9.44 -19.28 -5.35
N GLU A 71 10.17 -20.41 -5.30
CA GLU A 71 11.44 -20.45 -4.58
C GLU A 71 12.49 -19.51 -5.19
N GLU A 72 12.48 -19.36 -6.52
CA GLU A 72 13.38 -18.47 -7.23
C GLU A 72 13.15 -17.00 -6.86
N GLU A 73 11.89 -16.57 -6.76
CA GLU A 73 11.54 -15.22 -6.31
C GLU A 73 12.00 -14.97 -4.88
N VAL A 74 11.83 -15.94 -3.98
CA VAL A 74 12.30 -15.79 -2.60
C VAL A 74 13.82 -15.73 -2.53
N ARG A 75 14.55 -16.54 -3.29
CA ARG A 75 16.02 -16.45 -3.38
C ARG A 75 16.47 -15.09 -3.91
N LYS A 76 15.77 -14.56 -4.92
CA LYS A 76 16.03 -13.22 -5.46
C LYS A 76 15.81 -12.14 -4.40
N LEU A 77 14.71 -12.21 -3.64
CA LEU A 77 14.40 -11.26 -2.57
C LEU A 77 15.43 -11.31 -1.42
N LEU A 78 15.87 -12.52 -1.02
CA LEU A 78 16.91 -12.69 -0.02
C LEU A 78 18.23 -12.06 -0.49
N LYS A 79 18.61 -12.28 -1.75
CA LYS A 79 19.81 -11.68 -2.36
C LYS A 79 19.72 -10.15 -2.40
N LEU A 80 18.58 -9.58 -2.79
CA LEU A 80 18.36 -8.11 -2.79
C LEU A 80 18.42 -7.52 -1.38
N SER A 81 17.99 -8.29 -0.38
CA SER A 81 18.01 -7.87 1.03
C SER A 81 19.37 -8.10 1.71
N GLY A 82 20.35 -8.68 1.01
CA GLY A 82 21.64 -9.05 1.58
C GLY A 82 21.55 -10.13 2.65
N LEU A 83 20.51 -10.97 2.62
CA LEU A 83 20.26 -12.03 3.60
C LEU A 83 20.74 -13.39 3.06
N PRO A 84 21.23 -14.28 3.95
CA PRO A 84 21.62 -15.63 3.56
C PRO A 84 20.39 -16.48 3.19
N GLU A 85 20.63 -17.56 2.44
CA GLU A 85 19.60 -18.58 2.22
C GLU A 85 19.26 -19.25 3.57
N THR A 86 18.00 -19.17 3.96
CA THR A 86 17.44 -19.75 5.18
C THR A 86 16.37 -20.78 4.81
N ASP A 87 15.52 -21.20 5.74
CA ASP A 87 14.37 -22.04 5.43
C ASP A 87 13.42 -21.34 4.45
N LEU A 88 13.59 -21.66 3.16
CA LEU A 88 12.84 -21.05 2.08
C LEU A 88 11.35 -21.32 2.20
N GLN A 89 10.92 -22.47 2.73
CA GLN A 89 9.48 -22.76 2.83
C GLN A 89 8.82 -21.88 3.88
N GLU A 90 9.50 -21.65 5.01
CA GLU A 90 8.96 -20.74 6.02
C GLU A 90 8.90 -19.30 5.53
N VAL A 91 9.94 -18.83 4.82
CA VAL A 91 9.95 -17.49 4.23
C VAL A 91 8.83 -17.35 3.19
N ARG A 92 8.64 -18.36 2.33
CA ARG A 92 7.55 -18.38 1.33
C ARG A 92 6.18 -18.29 1.97
N ARG A 93 5.92 -19.10 3.00
CA ARG A 93 4.62 -19.12 3.71
C ARG A 93 4.34 -17.77 4.40
N ARG A 94 5.34 -17.20 5.07
CA ARG A 94 5.23 -15.89 5.72
C ARG A 94 4.99 -14.79 4.69
N LEU A 95 5.73 -14.80 3.59
CA LEU A 95 5.58 -13.81 2.52
C LEU A 95 4.20 -13.93 1.86
N ALA A 96 3.71 -15.14 1.61
CA ALA A 96 2.36 -15.37 1.07
C ALA A 96 1.27 -14.79 1.98
N THR A 97 1.42 -14.95 3.29
CA THR A 97 0.49 -14.38 4.29
C THR A 97 0.53 -12.85 4.29
N GLN A 98 1.71 -12.27 4.16
CA GLN A 98 1.87 -10.80 4.06
C GLN A 98 1.27 -10.26 2.76
N LEU A 99 1.51 -10.94 1.63
CA LEU A 99 1.00 -10.55 0.32
C LEU A 99 -0.53 -10.69 0.25
N SER A 100 -1.11 -11.76 0.80
CA SER A 100 -2.56 -11.93 0.83
C SER A 100 -3.23 -10.82 1.63
N PHE A 101 -2.67 -10.42 2.78
CA PHE A 101 -3.16 -9.29 3.55
C PHE A 101 -3.06 -7.97 2.77
N VAL A 102 -1.89 -7.67 2.18
CA VAL A 102 -1.67 -6.42 1.43
C VAL A 102 -2.52 -6.35 0.15
N SER A 103 -2.76 -7.48 -0.52
CA SER A 103 -3.56 -7.55 -1.74
C SER A 103 -5.01 -7.08 -1.54
N GLN A 104 -5.51 -7.09 -0.30
CA GLN A 104 -6.82 -6.51 0.02
C GLN A 104 -6.89 -5.01 -0.28
N LEU A 105 -5.75 -4.29 -0.25
CA LEU A 105 -5.70 -2.88 -0.65
C LEU A 105 -6.02 -2.68 -2.13
N GLN A 106 -5.85 -3.70 -2.98
CA GLN A 106 -6.16 -3.61 -4.41
C GLN A 106 -7.66 -3.57 -4.69
N THR A 107 -8.50 -4.02 -3.75
CA THR A 107 -9.96 -3.97 -3.89
C THR A 107 -10.55 -2.66 -3.38
N VAL A 108 -9.74 -1.81 -2.73
CA VAL A 108 -10.17 -0.53 -2.21
C VAL A 108 -10.20 0.48 -3.35
N GLU A 109 -11.39 1.02 -3.63
CA GLU A 109 -11.54 2.12 -4.58
C GLU A 109 -10.76 3.34 -4.11
N VAL A 110 -9.93 3.88 -4.99
CA VAL A 110 -9.19 5.12 -4.76
C VAL A 110 -9.84 6.21 -5.60
N ASP A 111 -9.86 7.43 -5.06
CA ASP A 111 -10.30 8.61 -5.82
C ASP A 111 -9.25 8.93 -6.90
N ASP A 112 -9.56 8.58 -8.15
CA ASP A 112 -8.68 8.82 -9.32
C ASP A 112 -8.39 10.31 -9.58
N SER A 113 -9.10 11.23 -8.92
CA SER A 113 -8.81 12.66 -9.00
C SER A 113 -7.63 13.10 -8.12
N VAL A 114 -7.15 12.23 -7.24
CA VAL A 114 -6.02 12.50 -6.35
C VAL A 114 -4.71 12.16 -7.06
N ASP A 115 -3.84 13.16 -7.25
CA ASP A 115 -2.48 12.94 -7.75
C ASP A 115 -1.72 11.96 -6.82
N PRO A 116 -1.26 10.80 -7.31
CA PRO A 116 -0.51 9.82 -6.53
C PRO A 116 0.71 10.39 -5.80
N GLN A 117 1.33 11.44 -6.35
CA GLN A 117 2.48 12.12 -5.75
C GLN A 117 2.11 12.82 -4.42
N TYR A 118 0.84 13.21 -4.26
CA TYR A 118 0.30 13.90 -3.10
C TYR A 118 -0.74 13.10 -2.32
N ALA A 119 -0.99 11.84 -2.68
CA ALA A 119 -1.91 10.90 -2.03
C ALA A 119 -1.44 10.41 -0.64
N LYS A 120 -0.79 11.27 0.14
CA LYS A 120 -0.36 10.99 1.51
C LYS A 120 -1.53 11.19 2.47
N ALA A 121 -1.54 10.43 3.56
CA ALA A 121 -2.57 10.51 4.61
C ALA A 121 -2.77 11.93 5.17
N MET A 122 -1.73 12.77 5.12
CA MET A 122 -1.83 14.20 5.37
C MET A 122 -1.51 14.98 4.09
N LYS A 123 -2.45 15.84 3.68
CA LYS A 123 -2.24 16.78 2.57
C LYS A 123 -1.08 17.70 2.93
N ARG A 124 0.03 17.58 2.22
CA ARG A 124 1.14 18.53 2.30
C ARG A 124 0.95 19.53 1.16
N HIS A 125 1.03 20.81 1.49
CA HIS A 125 1.16 21.89 0.51
C HIS A 125 2.60 22.39 0.55
N PRO A 126 3.57 21.65 -0.03
CA PRO A 126 4.95 22.13 -0.04
C PRO A 126 5.00 23.45 -0.81
N ALA A 127 5.63 24.46 -0.22
CA ALA A 127 5.91 25.68 -0.94
C ALA A 127 6.88 25.35 -2.09
N ALA A 128 6.51 25.73 -3.32
CA ALA A 128 7.40 25.60 -4.46
C ALA A 128 8.66 26.45 -4.23
N VAL A 129 9.83 25.87 -4.46
CA VAL A 129 11.10 26.59 -4.35
C VAL A 129 11.33 27.31 -5.67
N GLY A 130 11.32 28.65 -5.64
CA GLY A 130 11.58 29.49 -6.81
C GLY A 130 13.07 29.59 -7.16
N TYR A 131 13.37 30.11 -8.35
CA TYR A 131 14.75 30.29 -8.82
C TYR A 131 15.60 31.13 -7.86
N GLU A 132 15.08 32.28 -7.40
CA GLU A 132 15.78 33.18 -6.48
C GLU A 132 16.11 32.50 -5.16
N GLU A 133 15.17 31.69 -4.63
CA GLU A 133 15.38 30.93 -3.41
C GLU A 133 16.43 29.82 -3.59
N LEU A 134 16.46 29.17 -4.76
CA LEU A 134 17.50 28.19 -5.08
C LEU A 134 18.89 28.83 -5.15
N VAL A 135 19.01 29.98 -5.84
CA VAL A 135 20.27 30.73 -5.93
C VAL A 135 20.73 31.17 -4.54
N ARG A 136 19.82 31.77 -3.75
CA ARG A 136 20.10 32.20 -2.37
C ARG A 136 20.59 31.04 -1.51
N ARG A 137 19.97 29.86 -1.61
CA ARG A 137 20.39 28.67 -0.86
C ARG A 137 21.76 28.16 -1.30
N ALA A 138 22.02 28.14 -2.61
CA ALA A 138 23.31 27.70 -3.14
C ALA A 138 24.45 28.65 -2.72
N GLU A 139 24.20 29.96 -2.68
CA GLU A 139 25.18 30.96 -2.21
C GLU A 139 25.39 30.90 -0.69
N ALA A 140 24.33 30.60 0.07
CA ALA A 140 24.41 30.43 1.52
C ALA A 140 24.91 29.05 1.96
N ASP A 141 25.09 28.11 1.02
CA ASP A 141 25.52 26.74 1.31
C ASP A 141 26.99 26.76 1.75
N THR A 142 27.21 26.60 3.05
CA THR A 142 28.54 26.64 3.66
C THR A 142 28.75 25.37 4.45
N LYS A 143 29.96 24.82 4.39
CA LYS A 143 30.30 23.56 5.05
C LYS A 143 30.18 23.70 6.56
N ASP A 144 29.25 22.98 7.15
CA ASP A 144 29.03 22.94 8.59
C ASP A 144 30.06 22.02 9.27
N GLU A 145 30.71 22.56 10.30
CA GLU A 145 31.69 21.83 11.10
C GLU A 145 31.03 20.82 12.05
N SER A 146 29.83 21.14 12.56
CA SER A 146 29.09 20.25 13.45
C SER A 146 28.59 18.97 12.76
N LEU A 147 28.41 19.03 11.44
CA LEU A 147 28.02 17.90 10.59
C LEU A 147 29.23 17.13 10.03
N GLY A 148 30.46 17.58 10.29
CA GLY A 148 31.68 16.92 9.79
C GLY A 148 31.88 17.05 8.28
N GLU A 149 31.37 18.12 7.65
CA GLU A 149 31.43 18.33 6.19
C GLU A 149 32.80 18.87 5.72
N LYS A 150 33.57 19.47 6.63
CA LYS A 150 34.93 19.94 6.34
C LYS A 150 35.86 18.74 6.18
N SER A 151 36.60 18.70 5.08
CA SER A 151 37.56 17.62 4.80
C SER A 151 38.61 17.52 5.90
N GLY A 152 38.83 16.31 6.42
CA GLY A 152 39.78 16.08 7.52
C GLY A 152 39.28 16.52 8.91
N SER A 153 38.02 16.97 9.04
CA SER A 153 37.44 17.33 10.35
C SER A 153 37.22 16.12 11.27
N TRP A 154 37.12 14.92 10.70
CA TRP A 154 37.01 13.68 11.45
C TRP A 154 37.59 12.49 10.67
N ASP A 155 37.99 11.43 11.39
CA ASP A 155 38.40 10.16 10.78
C ASP A 155 37.15 9.37 10.38
N SER A 156 36.83 9.37 9.08
CA SER A 156 35.69 8.66 8.51
C SER A 156 35.72 7.15 8.72
N THR A 157 36.90 6.59 9.01
CA THR A 157 37.09 5.15 9.24
C THR A 157 37.15 4.77 10.71
N ALA A 158 37.03 5.73 11.63
CA ALA A 158 37.22 5.50 13.06
C ALA A 158 36.37 4.35 13.62
N THR A 159 35.10 4.29 13.20
CA THR A 159 34.09 3.34 13.69
C THR A 159 34.04 2.02 12.91
N ALA A 160 34.86 1.87 11.86
CA ALA A 160 34.84 0.67 11.04
C ALA A 160 35.54 -0.51 11.74
N THR A 161 34.89 -1.68 11.72
CA THR A 161 35.46 -2.93 12.25
C THR A 161 36.70 -3.38 11.47
N LEU A 162 36.72 -3.17 10.16
CA LEU A 162 37.84 -3.52 9.29
C LEU A 162 38.27 -2.26 8.52
N LYS A 163 39.48 -1.80 8.82
CA LYS A 163 40.10 -0.65 8.15
C LYS A 163 41.58 -0.88 7.94
N LYS A 164 42.12 -0.28 6.88
CA LYS A 164 43.55 -0.32 6.57
C LYS A 164 43.93 0.98 5.85
N ASP A 165 44.93 1.67 6.36
CA ASP A 165 45.52 2.87 5.71
C ASP A 165 44.49 3.95 5.30
N GLY A 166 43.44 4.16 6.10
CA GLY A 166 42.38 5.12 5.80
C GLY A 166 41.29 4.62 4.83
N TYR A 167 41.29 3.34 4.49
CA TYR A 167 40.27 2.70 3.65
C TYR A 167 39.39 1.73 4.46
N PHE A 168 38.12 1.63 4.09
CA PHE A 168 37.24 0.55 4.52
C PHE A 168 37.63 -0.74 3.80
N VAL A 169 37.81 -1.83 4.54
CA VAL A 169 38.22 -3.13 3.98
C VAL A 169 37.04 -4.08 3.93
N LEU A 170 36.71 -4.56 2.74
CA LEU A 170 35.72 -5.62 2.52
C LEU A 170 36.42 -6.95 2.25
N ARG A 171 35.90 -8.04 2.81
CA ARG A 171 36.37 -9.40 2.52
C ARG A 171 35.89 -9.83 1.14
N GLU A 172 36.78 -10.43 0.36
CA GLU A 172 36.53 -10.84 -1.04
C GLU A 172 35.30 -11.75 -1.22
N GLY A 173 35.00 -12.60 -0.23
CA GLY A 173 33.82 -13.47 -0.23
C GLY A 173 32.47 -12.75 -0.31
N LEU A 174 32.41 -11.44 -0.04
CA LEU A 174 31.21 -10.62 -0.22
C LEU A 174 31.01 -10.14 -1.67
N LEU A 175 32.07 -10.11 -2.49
CA LEU A 175 32.02 -9.58 -3.85
C LEU A 175 31.78 -10.66 -4.91
N GLN A 176 32.17 -11.91 -4.64
CA GLN A 176 32.17 -12.97 -5.65
C GLN A 176 30.81 -13.65 -5.93
N LYS A 177 29.71 -13.23 -5.30
CA LYS A 177 28.36 -13.82 -5.51
C LYS A 177 27.33 -12.80 -6.01
N ARG A 178 27.72 -11.94 -6.95
CA ARG A 178 26.76 -11.13 -7.72
C ARG A 178 26.22 -11.88 -8.91
#